data_AF-A0AAD6BQA3-F1
#
_entry.id   AF-A0AAD6BQA3-F1
#
_cell.length_a   1.000
_cell.length_b   1.000
_cell.length_c   1.000
_cell.angle_alpha   90.00
_cell.angle_beta   90.00
_cell.angle_gamma   90.00
#
_symmetry.space_group_name_H-M   'P 1'
#
loop_
_entity.id
_entity.type
_entity.pdbx_description
1 polymer ?
#
loop_
_entity_poly.entity_id
_entity_poly.type
_entity_poly.pdbx_seq_one_letter_code
_entity_poly.pdbx_strand_id
1 'polypeptide(L)' 'MAGAKPGVHALQLKPMFVHEALKKGGKFIKWDEEPNSGPPTLVTLKVDPDGFFLYWTGGSNLTTRANERERSAN' A
#
# COMPACT_ATOMS: atom_id res chain seq x y z
N MET A 1 10.20 -25.54 48.00
CA MET A 1 9.17 -24.88 47.19
C MET A 1 9.73 -23.55 46.71
N ALA A 2 10.35 -23.51 45.52
CA ALA A 2 10.94 -22.27 45.00
C ALA A 2 9.81 -21.35 44.49
N GLY A 3 9.67 -20.18 45.10
CA GLY A 3 8.73 -19.15 44.68
C GLY A 3 9.19 -18.48 43.39
N ALA A 4 8.78 -19.02 42.24
CA ALA A 4 8.83 -18.25 41.00
C ALA A 4 7.77 -17.15 41.08
N LYS A 5 8.20 -15.88 41.12
CA LYS A 5 7.30 -14.73 41.05
C LYS A 5 6.46 -14.83 39.76
N PRO A 6 5.12 -14.98 39.84
CA PRO A 6 4.29 -14.95 38.65
C PRO A 6 4.38 -13.53 38.07
N GLY A 7 4.98 -13.35 36.89
CA GLY A 7 4.94 -12.05 36.18
C GLY A 7 6.19 -11.60 35.44
N VAL A 8 7.33 -12.30 35.51
CA VAL A 8 8.59 -11.79 34.90
C VAL A 8 8.60 -11.88 33.36
N HIS A 9 7.64 -12.56 32.74
CA HIS A 9 7.55 -12.71 31.28
C HIS A 9 6.13 -12.50 30.75
N ALA A 10 5.38 -11.53 31.27
CA ALA A 10 4.20 -11.07 30.54
C ALA A 10 4.70 -10.42 29.24
N LEU A 11 4.53 -11.13 28.11
CA LEU A 11 4.82 -10.59 26.78
C LEU A 11 3.99 -9.31 26.63
N GLN A 12 4.62 -8.14 26.72
CA GLN A 12 3.94 -6.87 26.53
C GLN A 12 3.62 -6.73 25.04
N LEU A 13 2.47 -7.27 24.64
CA LEU A 13 1.93 -7.06 23.30
C LEU A 13 1.60 -5.58 23.16
N LYS A 14 2.27 -4.92 22.23
CA LYS A 14 1.91 -3.56 21.86
C LYS A 14 0.71 -3.64 20.92
N PRO A 15 -0.36 -2.85 21.17
CA PRO A 15 -1.40 -2.64 20.18
C PRO A 15 -0.77 -2.20 18.85
N MET A 16 -1.41 -2.59 17.76
CA MET A 16 -1.02 -2.12 16.45
C MET A 16 -1.09 -0.58 16.42
N PHE A 17 -0.01 0.06 15.99
CA PHE A 17 0.05 1.51 15.85
C PHE A 17 0.38 1.86 14.41
N VAL A 18 -0.55 2.54 13.74
CA VAL A 18 -0.35 3.00 12.37
C VAL A 18 0.31 4.38 12.39
N HIS A 19 1.50 4.46 11.79
CA HIS A 19 2.28 5.68 11.69
C HIS A 19 1.52 6.78 10.93
N GLU A 20 1.65 8.05 11.35
CA GLU A 20 0.94 9.19 10.73
C GLU A 20 1.14 9.30 9.21
N ALA A 21 2.35 8.97 8.73
CA ALA A 21 2.64 8.95 7.30
C ALA A 21 1.73 7.98 6.52
N LEU A 22 1.40 6.82 7.09
CA LEU A 22 0.55 5.81 6.47
C LEU A 22 -0.93 6.20 6.50
N LYS A 23 -1.37 6.87 7.58
CA LYS A 23 -2.72 7.42 7.70
C LYS A 23 -2.94 8.59 6.74
N LYS A 24 -1.96 9.50 6.65
CA LYS A 24 -1.97 10.62 5.69
C LYS A 24 -1.96 10.13 4.25
N GLY A 25 -1.21 9.05 3.99
CA GLY A 25 -1.07 8.41 2.69
C GLY A 25 0.01 9.02 1.80
N GLY A 26 0.32 8.27 0.74
CA GLY A 26 1.31 8.65 -0.26
C GLY A 26 0.82 8.39 -1.69
N LYS A 27 1.48 9.01 -2.66
CA LYS A 27 1.22 8.78 -4.09
C LYS A 27 2.08 7.63 -4.59
N PHE A 28 1.47 6.65 -5.23
CA PHE A 28 2.13 5.45 -5.75
C PHE A 28 1.60 5.11 -7.15
N ILE A 29 2.36 4.32 -7.90
CA ILE A 29 1.90 3.77 -9.17
C ILE A 29 1.39 2.34 -8.94
N LYS A 30 0.10 2.12 -9.21
CA LYS A 30 -0.48 0.78 -9.30
C LYS A 30 -0.26 0.27 -10.73
N TRP A 31 0.40 -0.87 -10.85
CA TRP A 31 0.62 -1.55 -12.12
C TRP A 31 0.39 -3.05 -11.88
N ASP A 32 0.21 -3.79 -12.97
CA ASP A 32 -0.06 -5.23 -12.96
C ASP A 32 0.66 -5.83 -14.17
N GLU A 33 1.09 -7.08 -14.03
CA GLU A 33 1.87 -7.80 -15.04
C GLU A 33 0.98 -8.40 -16.13
N GLU A 34 -0.33 -8.54 -15.85
CA GLU A 34 -1.26 -9.11 -16.81
C GLU A 34 -1.36 -8.26 -18.09
N PRO A 35 -1.25 -8.84 -19.29
CA PRO A 35 -1.23 -8.10 -20.56
C PRO A 35 -2.45 -7.20 -20.80
N ASN A 36 -3.57 -7.51 -20.15
CA ASN A 36 -4.84 -6.78 -20.27
C ASN A 36 -5.13 -5.84 -19.09
N SER A 37 -4.19 -5.66 -18.15
CA SER A 37 -4.43 -4.91 -16.91
C SER A 37 -4.48 -3.38 -17.05
N GLY A 38 -4.40 -2.87 -18.29
CA GLY A 38 -4.42 -1.44 -18.56
C GLY A 38 -3.12 -0.75 -18.16
N PRO A 39 -3.00 0.56 -18.43
CA PRO A 39 -1.78 1.29 -18.12
C PRO A 39 -1.58 1.48 -16.60
N PRO A 40 -0.32 1.61 -16.14
CA PRO A 40 -0.03 1.98 -14.77
C PRO A 40 -0.78 3.24 -14.32
N THR A 41 -1.40 3.20 -13.15
CA THR A 41 -2.27 4.25 -12.64
C THR A 41 -1.71 4.88 -11.38
N LEU A 42 -1.69 6.21 -11.32
CA LEU A 42 -1.34 6.94 -10.11
C LEU A 42 -2.48 6.83 -9.09
N VAL A 43 -2.16 6.33 -7.90
CA VAL A 43 -3.10 6.16 -6.79
C VAL A 43 -2.57 6.87 -5.54
N THR A 44 -3.49 7.25 -4.66
CA THR A 44 -3.15 7.66 -3.29
C THR A 44 -3.46 6.52 -2.35
N LEU A 45 -2.41 5.90 -1.79
CA LEU A 45 -2.47 4.72 -0.91
C LEU A 45 -2.47 5.15 0.56
N LYS A 46 -3.34 4.56 1.37
CA LYS A 46 -3.56 4.88 2.79
C LYS A 46 -3.85 3.63 3.61
N VAL A 47 -3.57 3.72 4.90
CA VAL A 47 -3.93 2.72 5.92
C VAL A 47 -4.94 3.35 6.88
N ASP A 48 -5.96 2.60 7.29
CA ASP A 48 -6.89 3.08 8.32
C ASP A 48 -6.22 3.15 9.71
N PRO A 49 -6.77 3.91 10.67
CA PRO A 49 -6.14 4.11 11.98
C PRO A 49 -5.96 2.83 12.81
N ASP A 50 -6.86 1.86 12.66
CA ASP A 50 -6.81 0.58 13.37
C ASP A 50 -5.98 -0.46 12.60
N GLY A 51 -5.50 -0.10 11.40
CA GLY A 51 -4.62 -0.83 10.50
C GLY A 51 -5.15 -2.18 10.03
N PHE A 52 -6.46 -2.26 9.83
CA PHE A 52 -7.13 -3.42 9.25
C PHE A 52 -7.08 -3.44 7.71
N PHE A 53 -7.05 -2.26 7.08
CA PHE A 53 -7.26 -2.06 5.66
C PHE A 53 -6.18 -1.18 5.04
N LEU A 54 -5.62 -1.70 3.95
CA LEU A 54 -4.92 -0.91 2.95
C LEU A 54 -5.91 -0.53 1.86
N TYR A 55 -6.08 0.77 1.60
CA TYR A 55 -7.01 1.25 0.59
C TYR A 55 -6.37 2.34 -0.26
N TRP A 56 -6.88 2.54 -1.47
CA TRP A 56 -6.40 3.57 -2.36
C TRP A 56 -7.53 4.26 -3.10
N THR A 57 -7.25 5.49 -3.53
CA THR A 57 -8.15 6.29 -4.36
C THR A 57 -7.37 6.84 -5.56
N GLY A 58 -8.07 7.12 -6.65
CA GLY A 58 -7.46 7.56 -7.90
C GLY A 58 -7.41 6.46 -8.96
N GLY A 59 -7.24 6.88 -10.21
CA GLY A 59 -7.44 6.05 -11.39
C GLY A 59 -8.05 6.84 -12.56
N SER A 60 -7.54 8.04 -12.86
CA SER A 60 -7.71 8.59 -14.20
C SER A 60 -6.59 7.99 -15.03
N ASN A 61 -6.92 7.08 -15.95
CA ASN A 61 -5.99 6.44 -16.87
C ASN A 61 -4.90 7.44 -17.29
N LEU A 62 -3.67 7.24 -16.79
CA LEU A 62 -2.52 7.88 -17.39
C LEU A 62 -2.35 7.16 -18.72
N THR A 63 -3.10 7.60 -19.73
CA THR A 63 -2.95 7.14 -21.10
C THR A 63 -1.59 7.58 -21.56
N THR A 64 -0.58 6.76 -21.26
CA THR A 64 0.79 7.00 -21.65
C THR A 64 0.81 7.02 -23.18
N ARG A 65 0.92 8.22 -23.74
CA ARG A 65 1.09 8.52 -25.18
C ARG A 65 2.44 7.99 -25.72
N ALA A 66 2.89 6.82 -25.28
CA ALA A 66 4.16 6.23 -25.72
C ALA A 66 3.99 5.31 -26.95
N ASN A 67 2.81 4.76 -27.21
CA ASN A 67 2.63 3.78 -28.30
C ASN A 67 2.30 4.38 -29.69
N GLU A 68 2.32 5.71 -29.87
CA GLU A 68 1.99 6.32 -31.17
C GLU A 68 3.21 6.58 -32.06
N ARG A 69 4.44 6.42 -31.54
CA ARG A 69 5.67 6.67 -32.33
C ARG A 69 6.18 5.48 -33.15
N GLU A 70 5.67 4.28 -32.93
CA GLU A 70 6.13 3.08 -33.66
C GLU A 70 5.23 2.72 -34.86
N ARG A 71 4.03 3.32 -34.97
CA ARG A 71 3.10 3.11 -36.09
C ARG A 71 3.33 4.04 -37.30
N SER A 72 4.20 5.05 -37.21
CA SER A 72 4.52 5.96 -38.33
C SER A 72 5.78 5.58 -39.11
N ALA A 73 6.37 4.40 -38.85
CA ALA A 73 7.60 3.95 -39.50
C ALA A 73 7.46 2.64 -40.29
N ASN A 74 6.22 2.18 -40.58
CA ASN A 74 5.99 1.03 -41.46
C ASN A 74 4.88 1.31 -42.47
#